data_AF-B8GS10-F1
#
_entry.id   AF-B8GS10-F1
#
_cell.length_a   1.000
_cell.length_b   1.000
_cell.length_c   1.000
_cell.angle_alpha   90.00
_cell.angle_beta   90.00
_cell.angle_gamma   90.00
#
_symmetry.space_group_name_H-M   'P 1'
#
loop_
_entity.id
_entity.type
_entity.pdbx_description
1 polymer ?
#
loop_
_entity_poly.entity_id
_entity_poly.type
_entity_poly.pdbx_seq_one_letter_code
_entity_poly.pdbx_strand_id
1 'polypeptide(L)' 'MSKQQTYTVKTALPHRGRVYQPGEPITLHPRQAKYLLGTHLERPGVTTPPAKPRKAKAEGQDKGGVSDA' A
#
# COMPACT_ATOMS: atom_id res chain seq x y z
N MET A 1 12.42 25.74 6.19
CA MET A 1 12.76 24.48 5.47
C MET A 1 11.84 23.37 5.95
N SER A 2 10.75 23.09 5.22
CA SER A 2 9.83 22.00 5.54
C SER A 2 10.49 20.65 5.18
N LYS A 3 11.19 20.04 6.14
CA LYS A 3 11.85 18.74 5.95
C LYS A 3 10.77 17.68 5.78
N GLN A 4 10.49 17.29 4.54
CA GLN A 4 9.72 16.08 4.26
C GLN A 4 10.60 14.87 4.56
N GLN A 5 10.01 13.82 5.10
CA GLN A 5 10.71 12.59 5.46
C GLN A 5 9.94 11.40 4.87
N THR A 6 10.67 10.40 4.39
CA THR A 6 10.09 9.18 3.84
C THR A 6 9.89 8.16 4.97
N TYR A 7 8.70 7.57 5.00
CA TYR A 7 8.28 6.54 5.95
C TYR A 7 7.78 5.32 5.20
N THR A 8 7.79 4.16 5.84
CA THR A 8 7.20 2.94 5.27
C THR A 8 5.78 2.79 5.77
N VAL A 9 4.84 2.53 4.88
CA VAL A 9 3.44 2.28 5.26
C VAL A 9 3.32 0.87 5.85
N LYS A 10 2.70 0.75 7.02
CA LYS A 10 2.48 -0.52 7.72
C LYS A 10 1.11 -1.13 7.42
N THR A 11 0.11 -0.29 7.24
CA THR A 11 -1.28 -0.65 6.94
C THR A 11 -1.81 0.25 5.84
N ALA A 12 -2.82 -0.20 5.08
CA ALA A 12 -3.36 0.57 3.97
C ALA A 12 -3.71 2.01 4.41
N LEU A 13 -3.07 3.00 3.78
CA LEU A 13 -3.18 4.41 4.18
C LEU A 13 -3.72 5.24 3.02
N PRO A 14 -4.96 5.75 3.09
CA PRO A 14 -5.45 6.72 2.13
C PRO A 14 -4.78 8.08 2.37
N HIS A 15 -4.02 8.55 1.38
CA HIS A 15 -3.35 9.85 1.43
C HIS A 15 -3.35 10.53 0.05
N ARG A 16 -3.76 11.80 -0.01
CA ARG A 16 -3.83 12.60 -1.25
C ARG A 16 -4.56 11.91 -2.42
N GLY A 17 -5.67 11.23 -2.12
CA GLY A 17 -6.48 10.55 -3.14
C GLY A 17 -5.89 9.23 -3.66
N ARG A 18 -4.79 8.73 -3.06
CA ARG A 18 -4.22 7.41 -3.34
C ARG A 18 -4.21 6.56 -2.07
N VAL A 19 -4.49 5.27 -2.21
CA VAL A 19 -4.33 4.31 -1.12
C VAL A 19 -2.95 3.69 -1.24
N TYR A 20 -2.10 3.94 -0.26
CA TYR A 20 -0.77 3.34 -0.15
C TYR A 20 -0.90 1.98 0.52
N GLN A 21 -0.22 0.97 -0.03
CA GLN A 21 -0.26 -0.38 0.53
C GLN A 21 0.82 -0.59 1.59
N PRO A 22 0.65 -1.58 2.48
CA PRO A 22 1.72 -2.01 3.39
C PRO A 22 3.03 -2.31 2.64
N GLY A 23 4.15 -1.79 3.15
CA GLY A 23 5.47 -1.87 2.53
C GLY A 23 5.78 -0.77 1.51
N GLU A 24 4.80 0.06 1.14
CA GLU A 24 5.02 1.16 0.19
C GLU A 24 5.66 2.38 0.90
N PRO A 25 6.66 3.04 0.30
CA PRO A 25 7.23 4.27 0.84
C PRO A 25 6.28 5.46 0.62
N ILE A 26 6.14 6.30 1.63
CA ILE A 26 5.37 7.55 1.56
C ILE A 26 6.19 8.72 2.13
N THR A 27 6.18 9.84 1.42
CA THR A 27 6.85 11.07 1.84
C THR A 27 5.87 11.99 2.55
N LEU A 28 6.11 12.26 3.83
CA LEU A 28 5.24 13.06 4.68
C LEU A 28 6.03 14.08 5.50
N HIS A 29 5.34 15.13 5.95
CA HIS A 29 5.90 16.02 6.94
C HIS A 29 5.95 15.32 8.31
N PRO A 30 7.03 15.45 9.11
CA PRO A 30 7.16 14.76 10.40
C PRO A 30 6.03 15.09 11.39
N ARG A 31 5.46 16.31 11.31
CA ARG A 31 4.26 16.66 12.11
C ARG A 31 3.02 15.85 11.72
N GLN A 32 2.85 15.51 10.45
CA GLN A 32 1.75 14.66 9.98
C GLN A 32 2.02 13.19 10.34
N ALA A 33 3.26 12.75 10.16
CA ALA A 33 3.67 11.39 10.48
C ALA A 33 3.64 11.09 11.99
N LYS A 34 3.76 12.10 12.87
CA LYS A 34 3.76 11.92 14.34
C LYS A 34 2.61 11.05 14.85
N TYR A 35 1.40 11.24 14.32
CA TYR A 35 0.20 10.51 14.75
C TYR A 35 -0.02 9.19 13.99
N LEU A 36 0.68 9.03 12.86
CA LEU A 36 0.60 7.84 12.02
C LEU A 36 1.72 6.85 12.32
N LEU A 37 2.82 7.29 12.94
CA LEU A 37 3.93 6.45 13.37
C LEU A 37 3.47 5.44 14.43
N GLY A 38 3.81 4.17 14.22
CA GLY A 38 3.46 3.04 15.09
C GLY A 38 2.13 2.38 14.75
N THR A 39 1.16 3.15 14.24
CA THR A 39 -0.15 2.63 13.82
C THR A 39 -0.20 2.34 12.32
N HIS A 40 0.14 3.32 11.49
CA HIS A 40 0.03 3.26 10.03
C HIS A 40 1.37 3.39 9.30
N LEU A 41 2.38 3.95 9.96
CA LEU A 41 3.71 4.19 9.42
C LEU A 41 4.79 3.57 10.33
N GLU A 42 5.86 3.09 9.73
CA GLU A 42 7.09 2.68 10.40
C GLU A 42 8.22 3.66 10.11
N ARG A 43 9.19 3.74 11.03
CA ARG A 43 10.37 4.59 10.85
C ARG A 43 11.19 4.09 9.65
N PRO A 44 11.81 5.02 8.89
CA PRO A 44 12.74 4.65 7.83
C PRO A 44 13.85 3.77 8.42
N GLY A 45 14.02 2.57 7.86
CA GLY A 45 15.01 1.58 8.30
C GLY A 45 14.44 0.31 8.92
N VAL A 46 13.14 0.26 9.23
CA VAL A 46 12.45 -0.99 9.61
C VAL A 46 11.74 -1.51 8.36
N THR A 47 12.47 -2.24 7.53
CA THR A 47 11.88 -2.96 6.39
C THR A 47 11.17 -4.20 6.89
N THR A 48 9.91 -4.07 7.25
CA THR A 48 9.02 -5.23 7.35
C THR A 48 8.73 -5.67 5.91
N PRO A 49 9.07 -6.91 5.49
CA PRO A 49 8.91 -7.32 4.10
C PRO A 49 7.44 -7.17 3.68
N PRO A 50 7.17 -6.77 2.43
CA PRO A 50 5.81 -6.55 1.96
C PRO A 50 5.03 -7.83 2.18
N ALA A 51 4.00 -7.76 3.03
CA ALA A 51 3.03 -8.83 3.17
C ALA A 51 2.41 -9.03 1.78
N LYS A 52 2.81 -10.11 1.11
CA LYS A 52 2.31 -10.50 -0.22
C LYS A 52 0.80 -10.29 -0.27
N PRO A 53 0.25 -9.58 -1.27
CA PRO A 53 -1.19 -9.48 -1.41
C PRO A 53 -1.75 -10.89 -1.54
N ARG A 54 -2.53 -11.34 -0.54
CA ARG A 54 -3.32 -12.56 -0.68
C ARG A 54 -4.35 -12.29 -1.80
N LYS A 55 -4.22 -13.08 -2.86
CA LYS A 55 -4.98 -13.06 -4.11
C LYS A 55 -6.51 -13.23 -3.91
N ALA A 56 -7.22 -12.82 -4.99
CA ALA A 56 -8.50 -13.35 -5.52
C ALA A 56 -9.79 -12.84 -4.85
N LYS A 57 -10.93 -12.62 -5.53
CA LYS A 57 -11.45 -13.12 -6.84
C LYS A 57 -12.74 -12.34 -7.22
N ALA A 58 -13.06 -12.29 -8.52
CA ALA A 58 -14.38 -12.12 -9.19
C ALA A 58 -14.25 -11.15 -10.38
N GLU A 59 -14.72 -11.36 -11.61
CA GLU A 59 -15.40 -12.46 -12.32
C GLU A 59 -15.42 -12.01 -13.80
N GLY A 60 -15.37 -12.94 -14.77
CA GLY A 60 -15.46 -12.58 -16.19
C GLY A 60 -14.52 -13.39 -17.09
N GLN A 61 -14.63 -14.72 -17.06
CA GLN A 61 -14.08 -15.58 -18.11
C GLN A 61 -15.19 -15.82 -19.14
N ASP A 62 -15.41 -14.84 -20.00
CA ASP A 62 -16.20 -15.00 -21.23
C ASP A 62 -15.26 -15.47 -22.35
N LYS A 63 -15.41 -16.74 -22.75
CA LYS A 63 -15.67 -17.17 -24.14
C LYS A 63 -15.52 -18.68 -24.23
N GLY A 64 -16.66 -19.33 -24.35
CA GLY A 64 -16.80 -20.75 -24.62
C GLY A 64 -16.17 -21.13 -25.95
N GLY A 65 -15.38 -22.20 -25.94
CA GLY A 65 -15.14 -23.03 -27.11
C GLY A 65 -16.29 -24.03 -27.22
N VAL A 66 -17.17 -23.83 -28.19
CA VAL A 66 -18.00 -24.90 -28.75
C VAL A 66 -17.24 -25.41 -29.97
N SER A 67 -16.78 -26.66 -29.90
CA SER A 67 -16.30 -27.41 -31.06
C SER A 67 -17.50 -28.11 -31.68
N ASP A 68 -17.85 -27.73 -32.91
CA ASP A 68 -18.79 -28.41 -33.79
C ASP A 68 -18.24 -28.34 -35.23
N ALA A 69 -18.43 -29.44 -35.97
CA ALA A 69 -18.00 -29.78 -37.35
C ALA A 69 -16.61 -30.44 -37.51
#